data_AF-A0A936U788-F1
#
_entry.id   AF-A0A936U788-F1
#
_cell.length_a   1.000
_cell.length_b   1.000
_cell.length_c   1.000
_cell.angle_alpha   90.00
_cell.angle_beta   90.00
_cell.angle_gamma   90.00
#
_symmetry.space_group_name_H-M   'P 1'
#
loop_
_entity.id
_entity.type
_entity.pdbx_description
1 polymer ?
#
loop_
_entity_poly.entity_id
_entity_poly.type
_entity_poly.pdbx_seq_one_letter_code
_entity_poly.pdbx_strand_id
1 'polypeptide(L)'
;MSGGANTPVDTLPGQPPVGEHGALSCGKALSFSPAAEARFEKLLTRYPTKQAALLPTLWIAQEEWGWISREAVDYVATRLGLSSAFVWGVVTFYTMYNRAPVGKHLIQVCTSISCHLNGAEEVFHACRRKLGDLKPGQTSADGKFTVVEVECLAQCDKAPAVMVNGDDHARITLENLDAFLSELK
;
A
#
# COMPACT_ATOMS: atom_id res chain seq x y z
N MET A 1 13.49 -24.39 -34.86
CA MET A 1 12.93 -23.06 -34.56
C MET A 1 11.53 -23.26 -34.00
N SER A 2 11.42 -23.54 -32.70
CA SER A 2 10.13 -23.72 -32.03
C SER A 2 9.99 -22.59 -31.02
N GLY A 3 9.06 -21.68 -31.31
CA GLY A 3 8.79 -20.48 -30.51
C GLY A 3 8.49 -20.82 -29.07
N GLY A 4 9.25 -20.22 -28.16
CA GLY A 4 8.94 -20.22 -26.74
C GLY A 4 7.63 -19.46 -26.54
N ALA A 5 6.61 -20.17 -26.04
CA ALA A 5 5.37 -19.57 -25.63
C ALA A 5 5.65 -18.56 -24.51
N ASN A 6 5.51 -17.28 -24.82
CA ASN A 6 5.55 -16.18 -23.87
C ASN A 6 4.33 -16.33 -22.95
N THR A 7 4.49 -17.03 -21.83
CA THR A 7 3.43 -17.13 -20.82
C THR A 7 3.31 -15.75 -20.16
N PRO A 8 2.14 -15.09 -20.21
CA PRO A 8 1.96 -13.79 -19.58
C PRO A 8 2.29 -13.88 -18.09
N VAL A 9 3.02 -12.89 -17.57
CA VAL A 9 3.41 -12.79 -16.15
C VAL A 9 2.19 -12.69 -15.21
N ASP A 10 0.99 -12.52 -15.78
CA ASP A 10 -0.33 -12.36 -15.17
C ASP A 10 -0.83 -13.58 -14.35
N THR A 11 -0.03 -14.64 -14.23
CA THR A 11 -0.45 -15.92 -13.60
C THR A 11 0.17 -16.18 -12.23
N LEU A 12 0.94 -15.24 -11.66
CA LEU A 12 1.43 -15.39 -10.29
C LEU A 12 0.27 -15.28 -9.28
N PRO A 13 0.03 -16.31 -8.44
CA PRO A 13 -1.05 -16.28 -7.46
C PRO A 13 -0.82 -15.17 -6.43
N GLY A 14 -1.74 -14.19 -6.39
CA GLY A 14 -1.72 -13.07 -5.44
C GLY A 14 -1.51 -11.69 -6.06
N GLN A 15 -1.29 -11.58 -7.38
CA GLN A 15 -1.23 -10.28 -8.05
C GLN A 15 -2.61 -9.85 -8.59
N PRO A 16 -3.05 -8.59 -8.34
CA PRO A 16 -4.30 -8.08 -8.91
C PRO A 16 -4.20 -7.97 -10.44
N PRO A 17 -5.33 -8.03 -11.18
CA PRO A 17 -5.33 -8.14 -12.63
C PRO A 17 -4.61 -6.96 -13.27
N VAL A 18 -3.53 -7.29 -13.97
CA VAL A 18 -2.62 -6.34 -14.60
C VAL A 18 -3.19 -5.97 -15.96
N GLY A 19 -3.63 -4.72 -16.15
CA GLY A 19 -3.89 -4.19 -17.49
C GLY A 19 -2.61 -4.18 -18.32
N GLU A 20 -2.70 -4.04 -19.65
CA GLU A 20 -1.63 -4.28 -20.66
C GLU A 20 -0.23 -3.64 -20.40
N HIS A 21 -0.06 -2.82 -19.35
CA HIS A 21 1.21 -2.28 -18.85
C HIS A 21 1.38 -2.24 -17.32
N GLY A 22 1.01 -3.27 -16.54
CA GLY A 22 1.50 -3.37 -15.15
C GLY A 22 0.78 -2.52 -14.10
N ALA A 23 -0.01 -1.53 -14.50
CA ALA A 23 -0.55 -0.48 -13.65
C ALA A 23 -2.08 -0.40 -13.73
N LEU A 24 -2.76 -0.44 -12.58
CA LEU A 24 -4.21 -0.20 -12.50
C LEU A 24 -4.50 1.29 -12.79
N SER A 25 -5.46 1.54 -13.67
CA SER A 25 -5.93 2.87 -14.07
C SER A 25 -7.17 3.24 -13.26
N CYS A 26 -7.26 4.49 -12.81
CA CYS A 26 -8.45 4.99 -12.10
C CYS A 26 -9.50 5.59 -13.05
N GLY A 27 -9.17 5.78 -14.34
CA GLY A 27 -10.10 6.22 -15.39
C GLY A 27 -10.60 7.67 -15.23
N LYS A 28 -9.98 8.48 -14.37
CA LYS A 28 -10.39 9.86 -14.07
C LYS A 28 -9.19 10.80 -14.12
N ALA A 29 -9.42 12.03 -14.61
CA ALA A 29 -8.44 13.11 -14.50
C ALA A 29 -8.24 13.49 -13.02
N LEU A 30 -7.00 13.42 -12.54
CA LEU A 30 -6.64 13.69 -11.16
C LEU A 30 -6.10 15.11 -11.00
N SER A 31 -6.46 15.73 -9.88
CA SER A 31 -5.96 17.04 -9.45
C SER A 31 -5.91 17.07 -7.94
N PHE A 32 -4.90 17.73 -7.36
CA PHE A 32 -4.84 17.94 -5.92
C PHE A 32 -5.97 18.86 -5.43
N SER A 33 -6.53 18.54 -4.26
CA SER A 33 -7.37 19.47 -3.51
C SER A 33 -6.57 20.74 -3.14
N PRO A 34 -7.23 21.88 -2.84
CA PRO A 34 -6.53 23.08 -2.41
C PRO A 34 -5.61 22.87 -1.20
N ALA A 35 -5.99 21.97 -0.29
CA ALA A 35 -5.18 21.61 0.87
C ALA A 35 -3.93 20.78 0.50
N ALA A 36 -4.08 19.79 -0.39
CA ALA A 36 -2.94 19.02 -0.91
C ALA A 36 -1.99 19.90 -1.75
N GLU A 37 -2.54 20.82 -2.53
CA GLU A 37 -1.79 21.79 -3.33
C GLU A 37 -0.92 22.69 -2.44
N ALA A 38 -1.49 23.26 -1.37
CA ALA A 38 -0.73 24.07 -0.42
C ALA A 38 0.39 23.28 0.27
N ARG A 39 0.14 21.99 0.59
CA ARG A 39 1.17 21.09 1.14
C ARG A 39 2.29 20.81 0.13
N PHE A 40 1.95 20.59 -1.14
CA PHE A 40 2.90 20.39 -2.22
C PHE A 40 3.79 21.62 -2.45
N GLU A 41 3.21 22.82 -2.54
CA GLU A 41 3.99 24.05 -2.73
C GLU A 41 4.94 24.32 -1.55
N LYS A 42 4.46 24.10 -0.31
CA LYS A 42 5.33 24.17 0.88
C LYS A 42 6.45 23.14 0.83
N LEU A 43 6.17 21.92 0.36
CA LEU A 43 7.16 20.85 0.24
C LEU A 43 8.29 21.21 -0.73
N LEU A 44 7.96 21.85 -1.87
CA LEU A 44 8.96 22.28 -2.84
C LEU A 44 9.98 23.27 -2.25
N THR A 45 9.56 24.12 -1.32
CA THR A 45 10.49 25.08 -0.66
C THR A 45 11.56 24.41 0.20
N ARG A 46 11.37 23.15 0.59
CA ARG A 46 12.31 22.41 1.45
C ARG A 46 13.49 21.83 0.68
N TYR A 47 13.39 21.73 -0.65
CA TYR A 47 14.37 21.03 -1.47
C TYR A 47 14.97 21.92 -2.54
N PRO A 48 16.29 21.81 -2.81
CA PRO A 48 16.94 22.56 -3.87
C PRO A 48 16.56 22.06 -5.27
N THR A 49 16.13 20.79 -5.39
CA THR A 49 15.73 20.18 -6.66
C THR A 49 14.33 19.57 -6.55
N LYS A 50 13.54 19.67 -7.63
CA LYS A 50 12.19 19.08 -7.68
C LYS A 50 12.20 17.56 -7.56
N GLN A 51 13.24 16.91 -8.07
CA GLN A 51 13.38 15.45 -7.99
C GLN A 51 13.44 14.95 -6.53
N ALA A 52 14.08 15.70 -5.62
CA ALA A 52 14.16 15.31 -4.21
C ALA A 52 12.79 15.35 -3.50
N ALA A 53 11.84 16.12 -4.03
CA ALA A 53 10.48 16.17 -3.50
C ALA A 53 9.59 14.99 -3.96
N LEU A 54 10.10 14.06 -4.78
CA LEU A 54 9.29 13.00 -5.40
C LEU A 54 8.59 12.09 -4.38
N LEU A 55 9.33 11.50 -3.44
CA LEU A 55 8.77 10.59 -2.43
C LEU A 55 7.67 11.27 -1.59
N PRO A 56 7.92 12.43 -0.97
CA PRO A 56 6.86 13.10 -0.20
C PRO A 56 5.70 13.59 -1.07
N THR A 57 5.93 13.91 -2.35
CA THR A 57 4.84 14.25 -3.28
C THR A 57 3.95 13.04 -3.57
N LEU A 58 4.55 11.87 -3.80
CA LEU A 58 3.82 10.61 -3.97
C LEU A 58 3.03 10.25 -2.70
N TRP A 59 3.57 10.57 -1.53
CA TRP A 59 2.86 10.36 -0.27
C TRP A 59 1.59 11.22 -0.17
N ILE A 60 1.69 12.51 -0.51
CA ILE A 60 0.52 13.42 -0.58
C ILE A 60 -0.51 12.89 -1.57
N ALA A 61 -0.07 12.41 -2.74
CA ALA A 61 -0.94 11.82 -3.74
C ALA A 61 -1.67 10.57 -3.23
N GLN A 62 -0.98 9.70 -2.50
CA GLN A 62 -1.58 8.51 -1.89
C GLN A 62 -2.59 8.86 -0.81
N GLU A 63 -2.33 9.87 0.03
CA GLU A 63 -3.29 10.32 1.04
C GLU A 63 -4.57 10.91 0.40
N GLU A 64 -4.42 11.64 -0.69
CA GLU A 64 -5.53 12.30 -1.39
C GLU A 64 -6.41 11.29 -2.15
N TRP A 65 -5.81 10.30 -2.81
CA TRP A 65 -6.51 9.37 -3.71
C TRP A 65 -6.63 7.95 -3.17
N GLY A 66 -6.03 7.66 -2.00
CA GLY A 66 -6.00 6.36 -1.33
C GLY A 66 -4.94 5.39 -1.89
N TRP A 67 -4.59 5.50 -3.17
CA TRP A 67 -3.61 4.66 -3.84
C TRP A 67 -3.02 5.38 -5.06
N ILE A 68 -1.94 4.84 -5.61
CA ILE A 68 -1.20 5.42 -6.73
C ILE A 68 -1.57 4.70 -8.03
N SER A 69 -2.46 5.33 -8.80
CA SER A 69 -2.82 4.88 -10.14
C SER A 69 -1.82 5.38 -11.20
N ARG A 70 -1.98 4.92 -12.45
CA ARG A 70 -1.18 5.42 -13.56
C ARG A 70 -1.36 6.93 -13.79
N GLU A 71 -2.59 7.41 -13.69
CA GLU A 71 -2.92 8.83 -13.81
C GLU A 71 -2.26 9.66 -12.70
N ALA A 72 -2.16 9.10 -11.49
CA ALA A 72 -1.48 9.74 -10.37
C ALA A 72 0.02 9.90 -10.66
N VAL A 73 0.62 8.87 -11.27
CA VAL A 73 2.03 8.87 -11.67
C VAL A 73 2.29 9.91 -12.76
N ASP A 74 1.45 9.95 -13.80
CA ASP A 74 1.57 10.93 -14.88
C ASP A 74 1.36 12.37 -14.36
N TYR A 75 0.42 12.56 -13.43
CA TYR A 75 0.21 13.85 -12.77
C TYR A 75 1.45 14.31 -11.99
N VAL A 76 1.98 13.46 -11.11
CA VAL A 76 3.16 13.78 -10.30
C VAL A 76 4.40 14.01 -11.17
N ALA A 77 4.58 13.19 -12.21
CA ALA A 77 5.67 13.35 -13.18
C ALA A 77 5.61 14.73 -13.85
N THR A 78 4.43 15.15 -14.30
CA THR A 78 4.22 16.47 -14.92
C THR A 78 4.52 17.61 -13.94
N ARG A 79 4.05 17.51 -12.68
CA ARG A 79 4.26 18.54 -11.65
C ARG A 79 5.74 18.75 -11.30
N LEU A 80 6.51 17.66 -11.25
CA LEU A 80 7.93 17.69 -10.89
C LEU A 80 8.86 17.84 -12.10
N GLY A 81 8.33 17.76 -13.33
CA GLY A 81 9.13 17.80 -14.56
C GLY A 81 9.99 16.54 -14.75
N LEU A 82 9.50 15.39 -14.31
CA LEU A 82 10.16 14.08 -14.41
C LEU A 82 9.46 13.21 -15.46
N SER A 83 10.10 12.11 -15.87
CA SER A 83 9.46 11.13 -16.75
C SER A 83 8.54 10.20 -15.94
N SER A 84 7.39 9.84 -16.51
CA SER A 84 6.46 8.88 -15.89
C SER A 84 7.12 7.53 -15.61
N ALA A 85 8.03 7.08 -16.49
CA ALA A 85 8.79 5.84 -16.30
C ALA A 85 9.69 5.90 -15.05
N PHE A 86 10.32 7.04 -14.79
CA PHE A 86 11.13 7.23 -13.58
C PHE A 86 10.27 7.18 -12.32
N VAL A 87 9.14 7.91 -12.33
CA VAL A 87 8.19 7.91 -11.20
C VAL A 87 7.61 6.50 -10.96
N TRP A 88 7.26 5.77 -12.02
CA TRP A 88 6.80 4.39 -11.92
C TRP A 88 7.87 3.45 -11.33
N GLY A 89 9.14 3.62 -11.72
CA GLY A 89 10.26 2.89 -11.13
C GLY A 89 10.36 3.11 -9.62
N VAL A 90 10.12 4.35 -9.15
CA VAL A 90 10.10 4.68 -7.72
C VAL A 90 8.90 4.06 -7.01
N VAL A 91 7.71 4.16 -7.58
CA VAL A 91 6.47 3.58 -7.01
C VAL A 91 6.55 2.07 -6.90
N THR A 92 7.20 1.40 -7.85
CA THR A 92 7.40 -0.06 -7.81
C THR A 92 8.51 -0.49 -6.86
N PHE A 93 9.48 0.39 -6.57
CA PHE A 93 10.58 0.11 -5.66
C PHE A 93 10.17 0.18 -4.18
N TYR A 94 9.35 1.17 -3.79
CA TYR A 94 8.90 1.32 -2.41
C TYR A 94 7.56 0.61 -2.17
N THR A 95 7.58 -0.41 -1.31
CA THR A 95 6.40 -1.23 -0.97
C THR A 95 5.28 -0.45 -0.28
N MET A 96 5.58 0.70 0.31
CA MET A 96 4.61 1.57 0.99
C MET A 96 3.62 2.24 0.03
N TYR A 97 3.95 2.33 -1.27
CA TYR A 97 3.04 2.89 -2.26
C TYR A 97 2.08 1.83 -2.78
N ASN A 98 0.80 2.04 -2.49
CA ASN A 98 -0.27 1.13 -2.89
C ASN A 98 -0.53 1.29 -4.39
N ARG A 99 -0.24 0.26 -5.18
CA ARG A 99 -0.48 0.24 -6.64
C ARG A 99 -1.86 -0.30 -7.03
N ALA A 100 -2.68 -0.61 -6.04
CA ALA A 100 -4.04 -1.10 -6.19
C ALA A 100 -4.96 -0.44 -5.15
N PRO A 101 -6.28 -0.38 -5.41
CA PRO A 101 -7.24 0.12 -4.44
C PRO A 101 -7.17 -0.66 -3.12
N VAL A 102 -6.84 0.04 -2.04
CA VAL A 102 -6.88 -0.49 -0.68
C VAL A 102 -8.19 -0.06 0.00
N GLY A 103 -8.63 -0.85 0.97
CA GLY A 103 -9.76 -0.52 1.80
C GLY A 103 -9.45 0.65 2.73
N LYS A 104 -10.50 1.16 3.40
CA LYS A 104 -10.39 2.25 4.37
C LYS A 104 -9.36 1.98 5.48
N HIS A 105 -9.21 0.72 5.89
CA HIS A 105 -8.30 0.25 6.92
C HIS A 105 -7.31 -0.75 6.30
N LEU A 106 -6.08 -0.30 6.07
CA LEU A 106 -4.98 -1.14 5.64
C LEU A 106 -4.28 -1.71 6.89
N ILE A 107 -4.57 -2.97 7.19
CA ILE A 107 -3.99 -3.73 8.30
C ILE A 107 -2.70 -4.40 7.82
N GLN A 108 -1.57 -4.01 8.40
CA GLN A 108 -0.25 -4.52 8.10
C GLN A 108 0.25 -5.33 9.30
N VAL A 109 0.40 -6.64 9.13
CA VAL A 109 0.84 -7.55 10.20
C VAL A 109 2.31 -7.88 10.00
N CYS A 110 3.14 -7.59 11.01
CA CYS A 110 4.55 -7.95 11.00
C CYS A 110 4.73 -9.46 11.20
N THR A 111 5.37 -10.14 10.25
CA THR A 111 5.67 -11.59 10.32
C THR A 111 7.16 -11.89 10.43
N SER A 112 8.02 -10.88 10.65
CA SER A 112 9.44 -11.10 10.93
C SER A 112 9.66 -11.87 12.24
N ILE A 113 10.88 -12.39 12.43
CA ILE A 113 11.23 -13.40 13.44
C ILE A 113 10.67 -13.17 14.84
N SER A 114 10.81 -11.97 15.42
CA SER A 114 10.33 -11.70 16.78
C SER A 114 8.81 -11.75 16.88
N CYS A 115 8.09 -11.28 15.86
CA CYS A 115 6.62 -11.36 15.82
C CYS A 115 6.16 -12.78 15.51
N HIS A 116 6.84 -13.47 14.60
CA HIS A 116 6.56 -14.89 14.30
C HIS A 116 6.68 -15.77 15.55
N LEU A 117 7.73 -15.61 16.36
CA LEU A 117 7.88 -16.35 17.63
C LEU A 117 6.77 -16.06 18.66
N ASN A 118 6.04 -14.95 18.51
CA ASN A 118 4.90 -14.58 19.36
C ASN A 118 3.55 -14.87 18.71
N GLY A 119 3.51 -15.65 17.63
CA GLY A 119 2.26 -16.11 17.00
C GLY A 119 1.64 -15.15 15.98
N ALA A 120 2.46 -14.29 15.34
CA ALA A 120 1.96 -13.31 14.37
C ALA A 120 1.37 -13.95 13.10
N GLU A 121 1.83 -15.14 12.71
CA GLU A 121 1.31 -15.86 11.53
C GLU A 121 -0.13 -16.31 11.76
N GLU A 122 -0.42 -16.83 12.95
CA GLU A 122 -1.76 -17.21 13.37
C GLU A 122 -2.69 -15.99 13.42
N VAL A 123 -2.19 -14.86 13.93
CA VAL A 123 -2.91 -13.57 13.93
C VAL A 123 -3.22 -13.13 12.51
N PHE A 124 -2.24 -13.12 11.60
CA PHE A 124 -2.44 -12.75 10.20
C PHE A 124 -3.50 -13.63 9.51
N HIS A 125 -3.42 -14.95 9.69
CA HIS A 125 -4.41 -15.86 9.12
C HIS A 125 -5.80 -15.69 9.77
N ALA A 126 -5.87 -15.44 11.08
CA ALA A 126 -7.12 -15.20 11.76
C ALA A 126 -7.79 -13.89 11.30
N CYS A 127 -7.02 -12.81 11.11
CA CYS A 127 -7.50 -11.55 10.52
C CYS A 127 -8.17 -11.81 9.16
N ARG A 128 -7.46 -12.52 8.27
CA ARG A 128 -7.94 -12.82 6.92
C ARG A 128 -9.22 -13.65 6.93
N ARG A 129 -9.29 -14.70 7.76
CA ARG A 129 -10.51 -15.53 7.91
C ARG A 129 -11.70 -14.72 8.42
N LYS A 130 -11.51 -13.91 9.47
CA LYS A 130 -12.57 -13.11 10.09
C LYS A 130 -13.11 -12.01 9.18
N LEU A 131 -12.30 -11.52 8.23
CA LEU A 131 -12.66 -10.48 7.27
C LEU A 131 -13.16 -11.03 5.93
N GLY A 132 -13.59 -12.29 5.88
CA GLY A 132 -14.22 -12.90 4.69
C GLY A 132 -13.30 -13.81 3.87
N ASP A 133 -12.34 -14.46 4.53
CA ASP A 133 -11.36 -15.38 3.91
C ASP A 133 -10.57 -14.76 2.76
N LEU A 134 -10.02 -13.57 3.03
CA LEU A 134 -9.27 -12.78 2.06
C LEU A 134 -7.95 -13.47 1.68
N LYS A 135 -7.48 -13.32 0.45
CA LYS A 135 -6.07 -13.59 0.07
C LYS A 135 -5.14 -12.50 0.65
N PRO A 136 -3.82 -12.76 0.81
CA PRO A 136 -2.88 -11.71 1.21
C PRO A 136 -2.97 -10.51 0.25
N GLY A 137 -3.12 -9.29 0.79
CA GLY A 137 -3.27 -8.07 0.02
C GLY A 137 -4.62 -7.89 -0.69
N GLN A 138 -5.58 -8.79 -0.47
CA GLN A 138 -6.94 -8.62 -0.97
C GLN A 138 -7.75 -7.70 -0.05
N THR A 139 -8.56 -6.85 -0.68
CA THR A 139 -9.55 -6.01 0.01
C THR A 139 -10.85 -6.77 0.18
N SER A 140 -11.48 -6.62 1.35
CA SER A 140 -12.79 -7.18 1.67
C SER A 140 -13.88 -6.68 0.73
N ALA A 141 -14.95 -7.47 0.55
CA ALA A 141 -16.08 -7.15 -0.33
C ALA A 141 -16.82 -5.86 0.06
N ASP A 142 -16.75 -5.47 1.34
CA ASP A 142 -17.29 -4.21 1.85
C ASP A 142 -16.39 -2.99 1.57
N GLY A 143 -15.19 -3.20 1.00
CA GLY A 143 -14.22 -2.15 0.70
C GLY A 143 -13.60 -1.50 1.95
N LYS A 144 -13.84 -2.04 3.15
CA LYS A 144 -13.38 -1.42 4.40
C LYS A 144 -11.99 -1.88 4.81
N PHE A 145 -11.65 -3.14 4.60
CA PHE A 145 -10.44 -3.73 5.14
C PHE A 145 -9.55 -4.34 4.06
N THR A 146 -8.24 -4.12 4.16
CA THR A 146 -7.22 -4.83 3.40
C THR A 146 -6.20 -5.36 4.39
N VAL A 147 -5.85 -6.65 4.30
CA VAL A 147 -4.86 -7.26 5.20
C VAL A 147 -3.62 -7.64 4.40
N VAL A 148 -2.48 -7.08 4.79
CA VAL A 148 -1.18 -7.30 4.15
C VAL A 148 -0.20 -7.84 5.18
N GLU A 149 0.61 -8.80 4.73
CA GLU A 149 1.77 -9.26 5.47
C GLU A 149 2.95 -8.31 5.20
N VAL A 150 3.61 -7.86 6.25
CA VAL A 150 4.75 -6.95 6.15
C VAL A 150 5.92 -7.45 6.96
N GLU A 151 7.10 -6.94 6.59
CA GLU A 151 8.33 -7.16 7.35
C GLU A 151 8.37 -6.30 8.62
N CYS A 152 9.53 -6.30 9.28
CA CYS A 152 9.76 -5.69 10.58
C CYS A 152 9.28 -4.23 10.66
N LEU A 153 8.30 -3.99 11.55
CA LEU A 153 7.80 -2.67 11.90
C LEU A 153 8.61 -1.98 13.02
N ALA A 154 9.75 -2.55 13.40
CA ALA A 154 10.61 -2.06 14.49
C ALA A 154 9.94 -1.97 15.89
N GLN A 155 8.83 -2.67 16.12
CA GLN A 155 8.11 -2.74 17.40
C GLN A 155 8.32 -4.12 18.09
N CYS A 156 9.56 -4.61 18.12
CA CYS A 156 9.86 -5.97 18.59
C CYS A 156 9.54 -6.19 20.08
N ASP A 157 9.55 -5.13 20.89
CA ASP A 157 9.18 -5.12 22.31
C ASP A 157 7.66 -5.26 22.55
N LYS A 158 6.86 -5.08 21.49
CA LYS A 158 5.39 -5.08 21.51
C LYS A 158 4.79 -6.15 20.60
N ALA A 159 5.57 -7.16 20.24
CA ALA A 159 5.12 -8.27 19.41
C ALA A 159 3.88 -9.00 19.99
N PRO A 160 2.96 -9.50 19.14
CA PRO A 160 2.85 -9.24 17.70
C PRO A 160 2.45 -7.81 17.37
N ALA A 161 3.20 -7.19 16.45
CA ALA A 161 2.99 -5.80 16.04
C ALA A 161 2.12 -5.72 14.77
N VAL A 162 1.13 -4.84 14.81
CA VAL A 162 0.24 -4.57 13.68
C VAL A 162 0.20 -3.06 13.46
N MET A 163 0.17 -2.62 12.23
CA MET A 163 0.00 -1.21 11.88
C MET A 163 -1.28 -1.04 11.04
N VAL A 164 -2.10 -0.04 11.38
CA VAL A 164 -3.32 0.28 10.63
C VAL A 164 -3.23 1.71 10.15
N ASN A 165 -3.18 1.92 8.83
CA ASN A 165 -3.08 3.26 8.22
C ASN A 165 -1.95 4.17 8.76
N GLY A 166 -0.89 3.59 9.33
CA GLY A 166 0.23 4.31 9.94
C GLY A 166 0.19 4.37 11.47
N ASP A 167 -0.91 3.96 12.10
CA ASP A 167 -1.02 3.87 13.56
C ASP A 167 -0.55 2.49 14.06
N ASP A 168 0.32 2.50 15.07
CA ASP A 168 0.89 1.29 15.66
C ASP A 168 -0.06 0.67 16.69
N HIS A 169 -0.35 -0.62 16.54
CA HIS A 169 -1.12 -1.44 17.47
C HIS A 169 -0.25 -2.55 18.04
N ALA A 170 -0.14 -2.55 19.36
CA ALA A 170 0.75 -3.42 20.12
C ALA A 170 0.05 -4.66 20.66
N ARG A 171 0.79 -5.77 20.74
CA ARG A 171 0.38 -7.02 21.42
C ARG A 171 -0.98 -7.53 20.92
N ILE A 172 -1.14 -7.56 19.59
CA ILE A 172 -2.35 -8.13 18.99
C ILE A 172 -2.21 -9.65 19.01
N THR A 173 -3.14 -10.31 19.70
CA THR A 173 -3.17 -11.76 19.90
C THR A 173 -4.51 -12.32 19.45
N LEU A 174 -4.65 -13.64 19.36
CA LEU A 174 -5.91 -14.27 18.96
C LEU A 174 -7.06 -13.95 19.92
N GLU A 175 -6.76 -13.74 21.20
CA GLU A 175 -7.77 -13.43 22.23
C GLU A 175 -8.35 -12.03 22.09
N ASN A 176 -7.54 -11.04 21.72
CA ASN A 176 -7.98 -9.64 21.59
C ASN A 176 -8.32 -9.24 20.14
N LEU A 177 -8.08 -10.12 19.17
CA LEU A 177 -8.28 -9.83 17.75
C LEU A 177 -9.73 -9.40 17.44
N ASP A 178 -10.73 -10.01 18.06
CA ASP A 178 -12.13 -9.65 17.83
C ASP A 178 -12.47 -8.24 18.34
N ALA A 179 -11.91 -7.86 19.50
CA ALA A 179 -12.06 -6.52 20.05
C ALA A 179 -11.36 -5.50 19.12
N PHE A 180 -10.12 -5.79 18.74
CA PHE A 180 -9.34 -4.96 17.81
C PHE A 180 -10.05 -4.73 16.47
N LEU A 181 -10.57 -5.79 15.83
CA LEU A 181 -11.29 -5.65 14.57
C LEU A 181 -12.63 -4.91 14.71
N SER A 182 -13.24 -4.96 15.89
CA SER A 182 -14.51 -4.26 16.17
C SER A 182 -14.29 -2.76 16.39
N GLU A 183 -13.18 -2.36 17.01
CA GLU A 183 -12.80 -0.95 17.18
C GLU A 183 -12.57 -0.23 15.85
N LEU A 184 -12.19 -0.96 14.81
CA LEU A 184 -11.94 -0.40 13.48
C LEU A 184 -13.20 -0.29 12.59
N LYS A 185 -14.35 -0.86 12.97
CA LYS A 185 -15.52 -1.04 12.09
C LYS A 185 -16.42 0.18 11.89
#